data_AF-A0A1B8BXK9-F1
#
_entry.id   AF-A0A1B8BXK9-F1
#
_cell.length_a   1.000
_cell.length_b   1.000
_cell.length_c   1.000
_cell.angle_alpha   90.00
_cell.angle_beta   90.00
_cell.angle_gamma   90.00
#
_symmetry.space_group_name_H-M   'P 1'
#
loop_
_entity.id
_entity.type
_entity.pdbx_description
1 polymer ?
#
loop_
_entity_poly.entity_id
_entity_poly.type
_entity_poly.pdbx_seq_one_letter_code
_entity_poly.pdbx_strand_id
1 'polypeptide(L)'
;MTKGAMYSADGKLSAQIPDYVLKFDSFVGGEEELDMENVGALVVEGQQESPSKSTLPEYDPTCYLCPKNKRAQGDQNPDYKNTFVFVNDYSAVKESQAEYSPQAKDGDLSSLLLRAKPVTGKCYVLTFSPQHNLTLADLTPTQILPVVQMWTKIYAAHLSPKSPLYSLQPAGSTASDPDYGVSAPTAQYR
;
A
#
# COMPACT_ATOMS: atom_id res chain seq x y z
N MET A 1 42.17 22.74 9.81
CA MET A 1 41.72 21.76 8.81
C MET A 1 40.30 22.10 8.43
N THR A 2 40.16 22.84 7.34
CA THR A 2 38.91 23.39 6.81
C THR A 2 38.17 22.25 6.09
N LYS A 3 37.08 21.73 6.68
CA LYS A 3 36.20 20.76 6.01
C LYS A 3 35.29 21.52 5.05
N GLY A 4 35.61 21.46 3.75
CA GLY A 4 34.75 21.98 2.70
C GLY A 4 33.57 21.06 2.49
N ALA A 5 32.34 21.56 2.69
CA ALA A 5 31.16 20.93 2.12
C ALA A 5 31.24 21.07 0.60
N MET A 6 31.26 19.96 -0.13
CA MET A 6 31.12 19.99 -1.58
C MET A 6 29.63 19.99 -1.91
N TYR A 7 29.19 21.06 -2.58
CA TYR A 7 27.84 21.18 -3.13
C TYR A 7 27.81 20.41 -4.46
N SER A 8 26.90 19.45 -4.60
CA SER A 8 26.58 18.82 -5.89
C SER A 8 25.30 19.46 -6.46
N ALA A 9 25.28 19.69 -7.78
CA ALA A 9 24.27 20.49 -8.49
C ALA A 9 22.83 19.90 -8.49
N ASP A 10 22.68 18.71 -7.93
CA ASP A 10 21.50 17.86 -7.87
C ASP A 10 20.81 17.83 -6.48
N GLY A 11 21.26 18.66 -5.54
CA GLY A 11 20.59 18.87 -4.24
C GLY A 11 20.80 17.75 -3.21
N LYS A 12 21.63 16.75 -3.52
CA LYS A 12 22.07 15.73 -2.57
C LYS A 12 23.28 16.24 -1.79
N LEU A 13 23.13 16.34 -0.46
CA LEU A 13 24.25 16.52 0.45
C LEU A 13 24.88 15.16 0.71
N SER A 14 26.19 15.03 0.56
CA SER A 14 26.94 13.85 0.97
C SER A 14 28.15 14.26 1.79
N ALA A 15 28.41 13.52 2.87
CA ALA A 15 29.61 13.65 3.67
C ALA A 15 30.44 12.38 3.50
N GLN A 16 31.65 12.51 2.98
CA GLN A 16 32.53 11.38 2.75
C GLN A 16 33.46 11.18 3.94
N ILE A 17 33.34 10.03 4.60
CA ILE A 17 34.21 9.56 5.67
C ILE A 17 34.87 8.27 5.14
N PRO A 18 36.17 8.00 5.37
CA PRO A 18 36.79 6.78 4.86
C PRO A 18 35.97 5.54 5.27
N ASP A 19 35.73 4.66 4.29
CA ASP A 19 35.02 3.36 4.36
C ASP A 19 33.48 3.36 4.38
N TYR A 20 32.80 4.51 4.35
CA TYR A 20 31.34 4.56 4.24
C TYR A 20 30.80 5.89 3.68
N VAL A 21 29.61 5.84 3.09
CA VAL A 21 28.89 7.02 2.58
C VAL A 21 27.58 7.16 3.34
N LEU A 22 27.33 8.34 3.91
CA LEU A 22 26.00 8.70 4.41
C LEU A 22 25.19 9.29 3.26
N LYS A 23 24.07 8.64 2.93
CA LYS A 23 23.10 9.14 1.97
C LYS A 23 21.88 9.71 2.70
N PHE A 24 21.43 10.84 2.19
CA PHE A 24 20.22 11.51 2.65
C PHE A 24 19.12 11.33 1.60
N ASP A 25 18.01 10.71 2.01
CA ASP A 25 16.79 10.70 1.22
C ASP A 25 15.85 11.81 1.70
N SER A 26 15.66 12.81 0.84
CA SER A 26 14.78 13.93 1.12
C SER A 26 13.29 13.54 1.15
N PHE A 27 12.90 12.41 0.56
CA PHE A 27 11.53 11.90 0.60
C PHE A 27 11.18 11.20 1.92
N VAL A 28 12.16 10.56 2.56
CA VAL A 28 11.95 9.80 3.82
C VAL A 28 12.06 10.70 5.06
N GLY A 29 12.24 12.00 4.88
CA GLY A 29 12.15 12.98 5.98
C GLY A 29 13.42 13.07 6.83
N GLY A 30 14.60 12.84 6.23
CA GLY A 30 15.89 13.05 6.89
C GLY A 30 16.43 11.85 7.64
N GLU A 31 15.97 10.64 7.33
CA GLU A 31 16.66 9.42 7.73
C GLU A 31 17.98 9.29 6.96
N GLU A 32 19.05 8.95 7.67
CA GLU A 32 20.37 8.71 7.11
C GLU A 32 20.52 7.22 6.77
N GLU A 33 20.81 6.91 5.51
CA GLU A 33 21.18 5.57 5.09
C GLU A 33 22.70 5.45 5.07
N LEU A 34 23.21 4.39 5.70
CA LEU A 34 24.63 4.13 5.86
C LEU A 34 25.06 3.09 4.83
N ASP A 35 25.64 3.58 3.73
CA ASP A 35 26.15 2.71 2.68
C ASP A 35 27.59 2.30 3.00
N MET A 36 27.75 1.00 3.26
CA MET A 36 29.04 0.35 3.39
C MET A 36 29.32 -0.45 2.13
N GLU A 37 30.33 -0.03 1.37
CA GLU A 37 30.76 -0.75 0.17
C GLU A 37 31.26 -2.16 0.55
N ASN A 38 30.97 -3.15 -0.29
CA ASN A 38 31.41 -4.55 -0.14
C ASN A 38 30.79 -5.38 1.01
N VAL A 39 29.78 -4.88 1.74
CA VAL A 39 29.07 -5.69 2.77
C VAL A 39 28.49 -6.98 2.18
N GLY A 40 27.98 -6.93 0.94
CA GLY A 40 27.45 -8.11 0.24
C GLY A 40 28.50 -9.16 -0.15
N ALA A 41 29.80 -8.88 0.01
CA ALA A 41 30.89 -9.83 -0.26
C ALA A 41 31.28 -10.66 0.98
N LEU A 42 30.71 -10.36 2.16
CA LEU A 42 30.92 -11.16 3.35
C LEU A 42 30.30 -12.56 3.16
N VAL A 43 31.04 -13.58 3.61
CA VAL A 43 30.53 -14.95 3.60
C VAL A 43 29.40 -15.05 4.62
N VAL A 44 28.24 -15.53 4.18
CA VAL A 44 27.04 -15.71 5.02
C VAL A 44 26.67 -17.20 5.10
N GLU A 45 26.55 -17.71 6.33
CA GLU A 45 25.93 -19.02 6.65
C GLU A 45 24.53 -18.78 7.24
N GLY A 46 23.71 -18.01 6.51
CA GLY A 46 22.36 -17.62 6.93
C GLY A 46 21.25 -18.48 6.30
N GLN A 47 20.01 -18.04 6.50
CA GLN A 47 18.84 -18.64 5.86
C GLN A 47 18.96 -18.59 4.33
N GLN A 48 18.76 -19.73 3.68
CA GLN A 48 18.72 -19.85 2.22
C GLN A 48 17.27 -19.98 1.75
N GLU A 49 16.78 -18.97 1.03
CA GLU A 49 15.46 -19.02 0.41
C GLU A 49 15.45 -20.01 -0.75
N SER A 50 14.40 -20.84 -0.83
CA SER A 50 14.21 -21.74 -1.97
C SER A 50 13.69 -20.94 -3.17
N PRO A 51 14.21 -21.17 -4.39
CA PRO A 51 13.67 -20.53 -5.58
C PRO A 51 12.19 -20.90 -5.74
N SER A 52 11.32 -19.90 -5.78
CA SER A 52 9.90 -20.09 -6.03
C SER A 52 9.67 -20.45 -7.50
N LYS A 53 9.71 -21.75 -7.83
CA LYS A 53 9.22 -22.28 -9.12
C LYS A 53 7.97 -23.10 -8.87
N SER A 54 6.82 -22.42 -8.85
CA SER A 54 5.53 -23.09 -8.94
C SER A 54 4.89 -22.69 -10.27
N THR A 55 4.62 -23.68 -11.11
CA THR A 55 3.72 -23.50 -12.24
C THR A 55 2.31 -23.51 -11.66
N LEU A 56 1.75 -22.33 -11.47
CA LEU A 56 0.38 -22.16 -10.98
C LEU A 56 -0.63 -22.43 -12.10
N PRO A 57 -1.82 -22.97 -11.78
CA PRO A 57 -2.89 -23.11 -12.76
C PRO A 57 -3.44 -21.74 -13.14
N GLU A 58 -3.99 -21.63 -14.36
CA GLU A 58 -4.68 -20.42 -14.80
C GLU A 58 -5.90 -20.07 -13.93
N TYR A 59 -6.55 -21.09 -13.38
CA TYR A 59 -7.65 -20.95 -12.45
C TYR A 59 -7.53 -21.97 -11.32
N ASP A 60 -7.66 -21.49 -10.09
CA ASP A 60 -7.69 -22.33 -8.90
C ASP A 60 -9.10 -22.28 -8.27
N PRO A 61 -9.83 -23.41 -8.20
CA PRO A 61 -11.17 -23.46 -7.62
C PRO A 61 -11.19 -23.20 -6.09
N THR A 62 -10.04 -23.28 -5.42
CA THR A 62 -9.90 -23.04 -3.98
C THR A 62 -9.48 -21.62 -3.64
N CYS A 63 -9.05 -20.84 -4.64
CA CYS A 63 -8.58 -19.48 -4.45
C CYS A 63 -9.73 -18.49 -4.21
N TYR A 64 -9.67 -17.73 -3.11
CA TYR A 64 -10.68 -16.72 -2.76
C TYR A 64 -10.76 -15.53 -3.71
N LEU A 65 -9.76 -15.34 -4.57
CA LEU A 65 -9.66 -14.21 -5.48
C LEU A 65 -10.12 -14.56 -6.90
N CYS A 66 -10.17 -15.84 -7.28
CA CYS A 66 -10.55 -16.22 -8.64
C CYS A 66 -12.03 -15.91 -8.96
N PRO A 67 -12.37 -15.70 -10.25
CA PRO A 67 -13.75 -15.45 -10.67
C PRO A 67 -14.70 -16.59 -10.28
N LYS A 68 -15.96 -16.28 -9.96
CA LYS A 68 -17.00 -17.25 -9.53
C LYS A 68 -16.72 -18.00 -8.23
N ASN A 69 -15.54 -17.88 -7.63
CA ASN A 69 -15.25 -18.53 -6.36
C ASN A 69 -15.90 -17.80 -5.20
N LYS A 70 -16.09 -18.54 -4.10
CA LYS A 70 -16.46 -17.93 -2.83
C LYS A 70 -15.22 -17.23 -2.27
N ARG A 71 -15.43 -16.03 -1.74
CA ARG A 71 -14.47 -15.29 -0.93
C ARG A 71 -14.36 -15.87 0.47
N ALA A 72 -13.44 -15.35 1.27
CA ALA A 72 -13.18 -15.83 2.61
C ALA A 72 -14.40 -15.67 3.54
N GLN A 73 -15.22 -14.63 3.32
CA GLN A 73 -16.47 -14.39 4.04
C GLN A 73 -17.70 -15.09 3.44
N GLY A 74 -17.52 -15.88 2.37
CA GLY A 74 -18.60 -16.64 1.73
C GLY A 74 -19.33 -15.92 0.59
N ASP A 75 -19.12 -14.61 0.41
CA ASP A 75 -19.59 -13.87 -0.76
C ASP A 75 -19.01 -14.46 -2.05
N GLN A 76 -19.73 -14.39 -3.18
CA GLN A 76 -19.22 -14.93 -4.45
C GLN A 76 -18.60 -13.83 -5.31
N ASN A 77 -17.41 -14.12 -5.87
CA ASN A 77 -16.81 -13.24 -6.88
C ASN A 77 -17.63 -13.28 -8.17
N PRO A 78 -17.82 -12.14 -8.85
CA PRO A 78 -18.44 -12.12 -10.16
C PRO A 78 -17.58 -12.86 -11.19
N ASP A 79 -18.17 -13.20 -12.34
CA ASP A 79 -17.41 -13.70 -13.50
C ASP A 79 -16.67 -12.56 -14.22
N TYR A 80 -15.77 -11.90 -13.50
CA TYR A 80 -15.03 -10.75 -14.01
C TYR A 80 -14.00 -11.20 -15.06
N LYS A 81 -13.76 -10.33 -16.06
CA LYS A 81 -12.84 -10.60 -17.17
C LYS A 81 -11.56 -9.75 -17.16
N ASN A 82 -11.52 -8.72 -16.32
CA ASN A 82 -10.43 -7.75 -16.20
C ASN A 82 -10.16 -7.47 -14.71
N THR A 83 -9.61 -6.29 -14.39
CA THR A 83 -9.47 -5.84 -12.99
C THR A 83 -10.79 -5.90 -12.25
N PHE A 84 -10.78 -6.48 -11.05
CA PHE A 84 -11.90 -6.52 -10.13
C PHE A 84 -11.45 -5.97 -8.77
N VAL A 85 -12.35 -5.26 -8.10
CA VAL A 85 -12.09 -4.65 -6.80
C VAL A 85 -13.25 -4.99 -5.87
N PHE A 86 -12.92 -5.24 -4.61
CA PHE A 86 -13.90 -5.37 -3.55
C PHE A 86 -13.34 -4.84 -2.23
N VAL A 87 -14.21 -4.52 -1.26
CA VAL A 87 -13.78 -4.13 0.09
C VAL A 87 -13.25 -5.38 0.80
N ASN A 88 -12.08 -5.26 1.43
CA ASN A 88 -11.40 -6.38 2.07
C ASN A 88 -12.28 -7.01 3.16
N ASP A 89 -12.53 -8.30 3.00
CA ASP A 89 -13.20 -9.20 3.96
C ASP A 89 -12.63 -9.07 5.39
N TYR A 90 -11.32 -8.82 5.52
CA TYR A 90 -10.61 -8.61 6.77
C TYR A 90 -9.95 -7.22 6.80
N SER A 91 -10.77 -6.17 6.68
CA SER A 91 -10.30 -4.79 6.68
C SER A 91 -9.59 -4.41 8.00
N ALA A 92 -8.39 -3.84 7.91
CA ALA A 92 -7.60 -3.40 9.07
C ALA A 92 -8.19 -2.17 9.78
N VAL A 93 -9.00 -1.38 9.06
CA VAL A 93 -9.71 -0.20 9.56
C VAL A 93 -11.17 -0.24 9.11
N LYS A 94 -12.04 0.43 9.85
CA LYS A 94 -13.47 0.56 9.54
C LYS A 94 -13.82 2.02 9.30
N GLU A 95 -14.82 2.26 8.45
CA GLU A 95 -15.32 3.62 8.17
C GLU A 95 -16.02 4.21 9.38
N SER A 96 -16.81 3.37 10.05
CA SER A 96 -17.53 3.71 11.26
C SER A 96 -17.03 2.85 12.41
N GLN A 97 -16.65 3.51 13.49
CA GLN A 97 -16.32 2.89 14.76
C GLN A 97 -16.75 3.80 15.91
N ALA A 98 -16.90 3.23 17.10
CA ALA A 98 -17.16 4.02 18.29
C ALA A 98 -16.07 5.08 18.48
N GLU A 99 -16.49 6.30 18.80
CA GLU A 99 -15.58 7.40 19.05
C GLU A 99 -14.70 7.06 20.25
N TYR A 100 -13.38 7.14 20.08
CA TYR A 100 -12.44 6.94 21.17
C TYR A 100 -12.03 8.31 21.73
N SER A 101 -12.53 8.63 22.91
CA SER A 101 -12.16 9.82 23.67
C SER A 101 -11.39 9.40 24.92
N PRO A 102 -10.04 9.47 24.91
CA PRO A 102 -9.27 9.18 26.10
C PRO A 102 -9.58 10.21 27.18
N GLN A 103 -9.84 9.75 28.41
CA GLN A 103 -10.00 10.62 29.58
C GLN A 103 -8.64 11.15 30.03
N ALA A 104 -8.05 12.05 29.24
CA ALA A 104 -6.83 12.73 29.64
C ALA A 104 -7.14 13.73 30.76
N LYS A 105 -6.43 13.63 31.88
CA LYS A 105 -6.44 14.65 32.94
C LYS A 105 -5.18 15.47 32.80
N ASP A 106 -5.30 16.80 32.86
CA ASP A 106 -4.13 17.68 32.84
C ASP A 106 -3.19 17.33 34.01
N GLY A 107 -1.91 17.11 33.70
CA GLY A 107 -0.88 16.74 34.66
C GLY A 107 -0.73 15.23 34.93
N ASP A 108 -1.52 14.36 34.30
CA ASP A 108 -1.36 12.91 34.41
C ASP A 108 -0.21 12.39 33.52
N LEU A 109 0.80 11.77 34.16
CA LEU A 109 1.96 11.18 33.49
C LEU A 109 1.57 10.06 32.52
N SER A 110 0.51 9.31 32.81
CA SER A 110 0.02 8.24 31.93
C SER A 110 -0.50 8.81 30.61
N SER A 111 -1.23 9.93 30.66
CA SER A 111 -1.72 10.63 29.47
C SER A 111 -0.60 11.22 28.59
N LEU A 112 0.58 11.48 29.16
CA LEU A 112 1.75 11.96 28.42
C LEU A 112 2.46 10.83 27.65
N LEU A 113 2.62 9.66 28.29
CA LEU A 113 3.34 8.50 27.76
C LEU A 113 2.48 7.59 26.88
N LEU A 114 1.17 7.50 27.16
CA LEU A 114 0.24 6.58 26.49
C LEU A 114 -0.76 7.37 25.65
N ARG A 115 -0.41 7.58 24.37
CA ARG A 115 -1.26 8.30 23.42
C ARG A 115 -1.88 7.34 22.42
N ALA A 116 -3.18 7.45 22.23
CA ALA A 116 -3.91 6.73 21.19
C ALA A 116 -4.78 7.72 20.42
N LYS A 117 -4.83 7.55 19.09
CA LYS A 117 -5.71 8.30 18.20
C LYS A 117 -6.57 7.31 17.42
N PRO A 118 -7.89 7.52 17.32
CA PRO A 118 -8.73 6.68 16.48
C PRO A 118 -8.35 6.86 15.00
N VAL A 119 -8.42 5.77 14.24
CA VAL A 119 -8.21 5.76 12.79
C VAL A 119 -9.38 5.06 12.12
N THR A 120 -10.01 5.74 11.18
CA THR A 120 -11.05 5.16 10.31
C THR A 120 -10.56 5.10 8.88
N GLY A 121 -11.15 4.21 8.09
CA GLY A 121 -10.86 4.09 6.66
C GLY A 121 -11.51 2.87 6.03
N LYS A 122 -11.17 2.63 4.76
CA LYS A 122 -11.55 1.44 4.00
C LYS A 122 -10.32 0.71 3.50
N CYS A 123 -10.38 -0.61 3.45
CA CYS A 123 -9.37 -1.43 2.77
C CYS A 123 -10.01 -2.06 1.53
N TYR A 124 -9.36 -1.93 0.38
CA TYR A 124 -9.81 -2.58 -0.86
C TYR A 124 -8.81 -3.66 -1.26
N VAL A 125 -9.32 -4.77 -1.80
CA VAL A 125 -8.53 -5.78 -2.51
C VAL A 125 -8.79 -5.58 -4.00
N LEU A 126 -7.72 -5.52 -4.78
CA LEU A 126 -7.77 -5.34 -6.22
C LEU A 126 -7.06 -6.52 -6.89
N THR A 127 -7.79 -7.25 -7.72
CA THR A 127 -7.27 -8.36 -8.53
C THR A 127 -6.88 -7.84 -9.91
N PHE A 128 -5.65 -8.08 -10.37
CA PHE A 128 -5.17 -7.55 -11.64
C PHE A 128 -5.79 -8.25 -12.87
N SER A 129 -5.96 -9.58 -12.77
CA SER A 129 -6.40 -10.46 -13.85
C SER A 129 -7.31 -11.57 -13.30
N PRO A 130 -8.21 -12.15 -14.13
CA PRO A 130 -8.91 -13.40 -13.78
C PRO A 130 -7.98 -14.62 -13.74
N GLN A 131 -6.80 -14.54 -14.38
CA GLN A 131 -5.84 -15.65 -14.47
C GLN A 131 -4.93 -15.65 -13.23
N HIS A 132 -4.97 -16.75 -12.47
CA HIS A 132 -4.27 -16.91 -11.19
C HIS A 132 -2.75 -17.08 -11.34
N ASN A 133 -2.31 -17.54 -12.51
CA ASN A 133 -0.90 -17.80 -12.81
C ASN A 133 -0.14 -16.59 -13.33
N LEU A 134 -0.78 -15.42 -13.46
CA LEU A 134 -0.13 -14.22 -13.97
C LEU A 134 0.24 -13.26 -12.84
N THR A 135 1.48 -12.79 -12.87
CA THR A 135 1.93 -11.65 -12.07
C THR A 135 1.72 -10.34 -12.83
N LEU A 136 1.88 -9.20 -12.15
CA LEU A 136 1.83 -7.89 -12.80
C LEU A 136 2.87 -7.75 -13.93
N ALA A 137 4.03 -8.42 -13.81
CA ALA A 137 5.10 -8.39 -14.81
C ALA A 137 4.78 -9.20 -16.07
N ASP A 138 3.87 -10.16 -15.98
CA ASP A 138 3.44 -10.98 -17.13
C ASP A 138 2.33 -10.31 -17.96
N LEU A 139 1.72 -9.24 -17.42
CA LEU A 139 0.64 -8.53 -18.10
C LEU A 139 1.17 -7.62 -19.21
N THR A 140 0.43 -7.57 -20.31
CA THR A 140 0.69 -6.61 -21.39
C THR A 140 0.33 -5.19 -20.96
N PRO A 141 0.90 -4.15 -21.59
CA PRO A 141 0.55 -2.75 -21.27
C PRO A 141 -0.96 -2.45 -21.36
N THR A 142 -1.67 -3.09 -22.30
CA THR A 142 -3.12 -2.94 -22.45
C THR A 142 -3.90 -3.58 -21.29
N GLN A 143 -3.40 -4.66 -20.70
CA GLN A 143 -3.96 -5.29 -19.49
C GLN A 143 -3.62 -4.52 -18.20
N ILE A 144 -2.48 -3.83 -18.16
CA ILE A 144 -2.08 -3.01 -17.01
C ILE A 144 -2.89 -1.70 -16.93
N LEU A 145 -3.27 -1.13 -18.07
CA LEU A 145 -3.99 0.15 -18.10
C LEU A 145 -5.26 0.17 -17.23
N PRO A 146 -6.16 -0.83 -17.27
CA PRO A 146 -7.29 -0.94 -16.34
C PRO A 146 -6.91 -0.93 -14.85
N VAL A 147 -5.78 -1.55 -14.48
CA VAL A 147 -5.28 -1.59 -13.09
C VAL A 147 -4.94 -0.18 -12.63
N VAL A 148 -4.15 0.55 -13.43
CA VAL A 148 -3.76 1.94 -13.12
C VAL A 148 -4.98 2.86 -13.09
N GLN A 149 -5.91 2.70 -14.04
CA GLN A 149 -7.16 3.46 -14.04
C GLN A 149 -7.98 3.21 -12.77
N MET A 150 -8.03 1.96 -12.29
CA MET A 150 -8.74 1.63 -11.06
C MET A 150 -8.05 2.22 -9.82
N TRP A 151 -6.73 2.20 -9.74
CA TRP A 151 -6.01 2.91 -8.67
C TRP A 151 -6.30 4.41 -8.66
N THR A 152 -6.22 5.07 -9.82
CA THR A 152 -6.51 6.50 -9.94
C THR A 152 -7.95 6.82 -9.54
N LYS A 153 -8.90 5.96 -9.93
CA LYS A 153 -10.30 6.06 -9.55
C LYS A 153 -10.46 5.99 -8.03
N ILE A 154 -10.04 4.90 -7.39
CA ILE A 154 -10.14 4.71 -5.94
C ILE A 154 -9.45 5.86 -5.19
N TYR A 155 -8.24 6.24 -5.61
CA TYR A 155 -7.53 7.36 -5.01
C TYR A 155 -8.32 8.66 -5.11
N ALA A 156 -8.84 8.98 -6.30
CA ALA A 156 -9.62 10.19 -6.51
C ALA A 156 -10.90 10.20 -5.68
N ALA A 157 -11.64 9.09 -5.62
CA ALA A 157 -12.87 8.98 -4.82
C ALA A 157 -12.66 9.24 -3.33
N HIS A 158 -11.45 8.95 -2.81
CA HIS A 158 -11.09 9.13 -1.40
C HIS A 158 -10.14 10.31 -1.15
N LEU A 159 -9.97 11.21 -2.12
CA LEU A 159 -9.18 12.43 -1.94
C LEU A 159 -9.81 13.31 -0.85
N SER A 160 -8.99 13.75 0.09
CA SER A 160 -9.40 14.75 1.08
C SER A 160 -9.75 16.07 0.39
N PRO A 161 -10.85 16.75 0.77
CA PRO A 161 -11.17 18.10 0.29
C PRO A 161 -10.07 19.13 0.54
N LYS A 162 -9.14 18.85 1.46
CA LYS A 162 -7.98 19.71 1.77
C LYS A 162 -6.79 19.49 0.83
N SER A 163 -6.82 18.43 0.02
CA SER A 163 -5.73 18.11 -0.90
C SER A 163 -5.71 19.13 -2.05
N PRO A 164 -4.53 19.61 -2.49
CA PRO A 164 -4.42 20.46 -3.67
C PRO A 164 -4.87 19.74 -4.95
N LEU A 165 -4.92 18.40 -4.95
CA LEU A 165 -5.37 17.59 -6.08
C LEU A 165 -6.89 17.44 -6.14
N TYR A 166 -7.63 17.83 -5.10
CA TYR A 166 -9.08 17.69 -5.04
C TYR A 166 -9.78 18.49 -6.15
N SER A 167 -9.26 19.68 -6.48
CA SER A 167 -9.78 20.53 -7.56
C SER A 167 -9.50 19.99 -8.97
N LEU A 168 -8.59 19.03 -9.11
CA LEU A 168 -8.20 18.44 -10.39
C LEU A 168 -8.94 17.13 -10.70
N GLN A 169 -9.90 16.75 -9.84
CA GLN A 169 -10.72 15.56 -10.07
C GLN A 169 -11.49 15.69 -11.40
N PRO A 170 -11.47 14.67 -12.27
CA PRO A 170 -12.21 14.69 -13.53
C PRO A 170 -13.70 15.01 -13.30
N ALA A 171 -14.28 15.89 -14.12
CA ALA A 171 -15.71 16.14 -14.11
C ALA A 171 -16.48 14.84 -14.40
N GLY A 172 -17.18 14.30 -13.39
CA GLY A 172 -17.80 12.97 -13.41
C GLY A 172 -17.21 11.95 -12.44
N SER A 173 -16.09 12.27 -11.77
CA SER A 173 -15.55 11.50 -10.64
C SER A 173 -16.13 11.94 -9.27
N THR A 174 -17.04 12.91 -9.28
CA THR A 174 -17.84 13.31 -8.12
C THR A 174 -18.75 12.14 -7.72
N ALA A 175 -18.26 11.34 -6.77
CA ALA A 175 -18.94 10.47 -5.80
C ALA A 175 -20.47 10.29 -5.93
N SER A 176 -20.99 9.84 -7.07
CA SER A 176 -22.30 9.21 -7.10
C SER A 176 -22.24 7.79 -6.53
N ASP A 177 -21.05 7.18 -6.58
CA ASP A 177 -20.73 5.88 -6.00
C ASP A 177 -19.21 5.79 -5.72
N PRO A 178 -18.73 6.22 -4.54
CA PRO A 178 -17.31 6.14 -4.18
C PRO A 178 -16.80 4.69 -4.05
N ASP A 179 -17.74 3.74 -3.99
CA ASP A 179 -17.46 2.33 -3.88
C ASP A 179 -17.50 1.63 -5.24
N TYR A 180 -17.77 2.31 -6.37
CA TYR A 180 -17.76 1.70 -7.71
C TYR A 180 -18.68 0.46 -7.85
N GLY A 181 -19.80 0.45 -7.14
CA GLY A 181 -20.72 -0.70 -7.08
C GLY A 181 -20.17 -1.86 -6.23
N VAL A 182 -19.11 -1.63 -5.46
CA VAL A 182 -18.55 -2.60 -4.53
C VAL A 182 -19.44 -2.69 -3.31
N SER A 183 -20.09 -3.84 -3.14
CA SER A 183 -20.74 -4.18 -1.88
C SER A 183 -19.70 -4.43 -0.78
N ALA A 184 -19.92 -3.88 0.40
CA ALA A 184 -19.17 -4.26 1.59
C ALA A 184 -19.34 -5.77 1.88
N PRO A 185 -18.35 -6.44 2.47
CA PRO A 185 -18.47 -7.83 2.90
C PRO A 185 -19.65 -8.00 3.86
N THR A 186 -20.31 -9.16 3.79
CA THR A 186 -21.46 -9.49 4.64
C THR A 186 -21.13 -9.43 6.15
N ALA A 187 -19.86 -9.62 6.53
CA ALA A 187 -19.37 -9.40 7.89
C ALA A 187 -17.94 -8.84 7.87
N GLN A 188 -17.64 -7.92 8.80
CA GLN A 188 -16.28 -7.43 9.06
C GLN A 188 -15.86 -7.84 10.48
N TYR A 189 -15.09 -8.93 10.60
CA TYR A 189 -14.57 -9.39 11.89
C TYR A 189 -13.47 -8.46 12.43
N ARG A 190 -13.28 -8.47 13.75
CA ARG A 190 -12.17 -7.81 14.45
C ARG A 190 -11.12 -8.84 14.81
#